data_AF-A0A969ZZJ1-F1
#
_entry.id   AF-A0A969ZZJ1-F1
#
_cell.length_a   1.000
_cell.length_b   1.000
_cell.length_c   1.000
_cell.angle_alpha   90.00
_cell.angle_beta   90.00
_cell.angle_gamma   90.00
#
_symmetry.space_group_name_H-M   'P 1'
#
loop_
_entity.id
_entity.type
_entity.pdbx_description
1 polymer ?
#
loop_
_entity_poly.entity_id
_entity_poly.type
_entity_poly.pdbx_seq_one_letter_code
_entity_poly.pdbx_strand_id
1 'polypeptide(L)' 'MQDIQTKIGSRLRVFRILHQYSIEELAHKAGLNPAHLGKIERGERNFTIQSLDKIVKAL' A
#
# COMPACT_ATOMS: atom_id res chain seq x y z
N MET A 1 -14.34 8.20 13.07
CA MET A 1 -14.71 7.53 11.81
C MET A 1 -13.45 7.04 11.14
N GLN A 2 -13.33 5.75 10.81
CA GLN A 2 -12.20 5.28 9.99
C GLN A 2 -12.41 5.76 8.56
N ASP A 3 -11.50 6.63 8.10
CA ASP A 3 -11.52 7.18 6.75
C ASP A 3 -11.24 6.06 5.72
N ILE A 4 -11.71 6.25 4.49
CA ILE A 4 -11.62 5.24 3.42
C ILE A 4 -10.16 4.82 3.16
N GLN A 5 -9.22 5.75 3.35
CA GLN A 5 -7.77 5.55 3.21
C GLN A 5 -7.26 4.54 4.25
N THR A 6 -7.71 4.61 5.51
CA THR A 6 -7.31 3.66 6.55
C THR A 6 -7.82 2.25 6.24
N LYS A 7 -9.06 2.14 5.74
CA LYS A 7 -9.64 0.84 5.35
C LYS A 7 -8.89 0.22 4.17
N ILE A 8 -8.58 1.01 3.14
CA ILE A 8 -7.83 0.55 1.98
C ILE A 8 -6.40 0.17 2.39
N GLY A 9 -5.70 1.03 3.11
CA GLY A 9 -4.33 0.79 3.59
C GLY A 9 -4.22 -0.49 4.40
N SER A 10 -5.18 -0.73 5.30
CA SER A 10 -5.22 -1.94 6.11
C SER A 10 -5.41 -3.21 5.26
N ARG A 11 -6.25 -3.15 4.21
CA ARG A 11 -6.44 -4.29 3.30
C ARG A 11 -5.19 -4.54 2.45
N LEU A 12 -4.56 -3.50 1.93
CA LEU A 12 -3.29 -3.62 1.18
C LEU A 12 -2.23 -4.31 2.04
N ARG A 13 -2.11 -3.93 3.31
CA ARG A 13 -1.18 -4.58 4.26
C ARG A 13 -1.48 -6.06 4.44
N VAL A 14 -2.76 -6.43 4.58
CA VAL A 14 -3.16 -7.83 4.70
C VAL A 14 -2.73 -8.62 3.47
N PHE A 15 -3.03 -8.13 2.26
CA PHE A 15 -2.62 -8.80 1.02
C PHE A 15 -1.10 -8.87 0.91
N ARG A 16 -0.37 -7.80 1.21
CA ARG A 16 1.10 -7.81 1.18
C ARG A 16 1.67 -8.94 2.05
N ILE A 17 1.15 -9.10 3.27
CA ILE A 17 1.58 -10.15 4.20
C ILE A 17 1.18 -11.55 3.69
N LEU A 18 0.00 -11.71 3.09
CA LEU A 18 -0.43 -12.98 2.48
C LEU A 18 0.50 -13.42 1.34
N HIS A 19 1.02 -12.47 0.57
CA HIS A 19 2.02 -12.70 -0.47
C HIS A 19 3.46 -12.81 0.07
N GLN A 20 3.65 -12.75 1.39
CA GLN A 20 4.95 -12.79 2.09
C GLN A 20 5.92 -11.67 1.66
N TYR A 21 5.40 -10.57 1.12
CA TYR A 21 6.24 -9.45 0.73
C TYR A 21 6.56 -8.55 1.93
N SER A 22 7.82 -8.16 2.04
CA SER A 22 8.21 -7.00 2.83
C SER A 22 7.67 -5.70 2.20
N ILE A 23 7.67 -4.61 2.97
CA ILE A 23 7.32 -3.29 2.43
C ILE A 23 8.28 -2.90 1.30
N GLU A 24 9.57 -3.23 1.42
CA GLU A 24 10.57 -2.88 0.41
C GLU A 24 10.35 -3.66 -0.89
N GLU A 25 10.02 -4.95 -0.80
CA GLU A 25 9.73 -5.78 -1.97
C GLU A 25 8.48 -5.32 -2.73
N LEU A 26 7.37 -5.07 -2.02
CA LEU A 26 6.15 -4.59 -2.68
C LEU A 26 6.37 -3.18 -3.26
N ALA A 27 7.07 -2.30 -2.54
CA ALA A 27 7.36 -0.97 -3.04
C ALA A 27 8.23 -1.02 -4.30
N HIS A 28 9.26 -1.88 -4.34
CA HIS A 28 10.08 -2.10 -5.51
C HIS A 28 9.26 -2.64 -6.69
N LYS A 29 8.42 -3.66 -6.47
CA LYS A 29 7.51 -4.21 -7.50
C LYS A 29 6.53 -3.17 -8.03
N ALA A 30 6.01 -2.29 -7.16
CA ALA A 30 5.08 -1.23 -7.52
C ALA A 30 5.77 0.02 -8.13
N GLY A 31 7.10 0.07 -8.17
CA GLY A 31 7.84 1.27 -8.58
C GLY A 31 7.55 2.47 -7.66
N LEU A 32 7.43 2.22 -6.36
CA LEU A 32 7.15 3.20 -5.31
C LEU A 32 8.28 3.24 -4.28
N ASN A 33 8.34 4.33 -3.52
CA ASN A 33 9.24 4.42 -2.38
C ASN A 33 8.66 3.60 -1.19
N PRO A 34 9.46 2.76 -0.51
CA PRO A 34 9.03 2.00 0.67
C PRO A 34 8.34 2.84 1.75
N ALA A 35 8.86 4.05 2.02
CA ALA A 35 8.27 4.97 2.99
C ALA A 35 6.89 5.49 2.55
N HIS A 36 6.67 5.66 1.23
CA HIS A 36 5.38 6.05 0.68
C HIS A 36 4.37 4.91 0.83
N LEU A 37 4.75 3.68 0.46
CA LEU A 37 3.90 2.51 0.64
C LEU A 37 3.52 2.30 2.12
N GLY A 38 4.47 2.43 3.04
CA GLY A 38 4.19 2.32 4.48
C GLY A 38 3.18 3.36 4.99
N LYS A 39 3.25 4.60 4.48
CA LYS A 39 2.25 5.65 4.81
C LYS A 39 0.87 5.33 4.25
N ILE A 40 0.80 4.72 3.07
CA ILE A 40 -0.45 4.26 2.45
C ILE A 40 -1.07 3.15 3.30
N GLU A 41 -0.29 2.15 3.70
CA GLU A 41 -0.79 1.05 4.54
C GLU A 41 -1.34 1.51 5.89
N ARG A 42 -0.78 2.57 6.46
CA ARG A 42 -1.26 3.17 7.71
C ARG A 42 -2.39 4.18 7.51
N GLY A 43 -2.76 4.51 6.27
CA GLY A 43 -3.77 5.52 5.96
C GLY A 43 -3.39 6.94 6.37
N GLU A 44 -2.10 7.24 6.49
CA GLU A 44 -1.58 8.51 7.02
C GLU A 44 -1.57 9.65 5.98
N ARG A 45 -1.80 9.36 4.71
CA ARG A 45 -1.87 10.37 3.63
C ARG A 45 -2.91 10.04 2.58
N ASN A 46 -3.43 11.10 1.95
CA ASN A 46 -4.12 11.00 0.67
C ASN A 46 -3.14 10.49 -0.39
N PHE A 47 -3.47 9.35 -0.97
CA PHE A 47 -2.79 8.78 -2.13
C PHE A 47 -3.69 8.89 -3.35
N THR A 48 -3.07 8.93 -4.54
CA THR A 48 -3.82 8.96 -5.79
C THR A 48 -4.30 7.56 -6.16
N ILE A 49 -5.34 7.49 -6.99
CA ILE A 49 -5.78 6.23 -7.59
C ILE A 49 -4.65 5.59 -8.42
N GLN A 50 -3.76 6.37 -9.02
CA GLN A 50 -2.60 5.86 -9.76
C GLN A 50 -1.62 5.13 -8.84
N SER A 51 -1.35 5.65 -7.64
CA SER A 51 -0.52 4.94 -6.65
C SER A 51 -1.18 3.64 -6.22
N LEU A 52 -2.51 3.66 -6.01
CA LEU A 52 -3.26 2.45 -5.66
C LEU A 52 -3.19 1.39 -6.78
N ASP A 53 -3.39 1.79 -8.04
CA ASP A 53 -3.31 0.89 -9.20
C ASP A 53 -1.92 0.22 -9.30
N LYS A 54 -0.84 0.97 -9.09
CA LYS A 54 0.52 0.41 -9.04
C LYS A 54 0.69 -0.65 -7.96
N ILE A 55 0.16 -0.40 -6.76
CA ILE A 55 0.26 -1.35 -5.64
C ILE A 55 -0.57 -2.59 -5.92
N VAL A 56 -1.81 -2.43 -6.40
CA VAL A 56 -2.72 -3.54 -6.71
C VAL A 56 -2.17 -4.43 -7.82
N LYS A 57 -1.47 -3.87 -8.81
CA LYS A 57 -0.79 -4.64 -9.87
C LYS A 57 0.46 -5.38 -9.38
N ALA A 58 1.07 -4.91 -8.30
CA ALA A 58 2.31 -5.44 -7.75
C ALA A 58 2.12 -6.46 -6.62
N LEU A 59 0.95 -6.43 -5.97
CA LEU A 59 0.45 -7.46 -5.06
C LEU A 59 0.17 -8.75 -5.84
#